data_AF-A0A2V1BR82-F1
#
_entry.id   AF-A0A2V1BR82-F1
#
_cell.length_a   1.000
_cell.length_b   1.000
_cell.length_c   1.000
_cell.angle_alpha   90.00
_cell.angle_beta   90.00
_cell.angle_gamma   90.00
#
_symmetry.space_group_name_H-M   'P 1'
#
loop_
_entity.id
_entity.type
_entity.pdbx_description
1 polymer ?
#
loop_
_entity_poly.entity_id
_entity_poly.type
_entity_poly.pdbx_seq_one_letter_code
_entity_poly.pdbx_strand_id
1 'polypeptide(L)'
;MDRPPIVLRLTPSNADAKLAFNDTISAQKEKPGSVELLHASRFMAIEPYRQEIQVPEPVTRKSTAGPEDTETDTATDVETDTEGQAVQLKWQGSYDLSFGVRPNFPLIGWVVGVGRWHGKGSKPNGGVDLQLAPPRTSFSKYEVAGRHARFFIDETGSFTICTVSDRSPRIRLGVEEFFSGQRVITERSCQISFGKLDYVLEFVVDDEHDYQRSLRQYLKNHLLRPPAPPDLSATPSPWDSKLGYWLVRGTVGKGSFATVSAAKHTVTGEAGAAKFMVRTQETQKAIAQEIDILKSLPNHPQILQFHDVQYERGEKWFCAPSDEDDERHSFKARPEKVAIIYSPFARATMTECLNDLSISLRLVAFRELIQGVNALHRAGFIHRDIKPGNWGVVNLTPSEISTVILDYGQAVRAVACEPKPGLVGTVPYLAPEMELRTYGPGVDIWACGIIGLQLFVTAGILQWKNVTYERRKFELVVTALRDEPADSVCNLLSQMLVWDSSERVSAEVALGHASFSGPHQNHSSAEPKFGLKRSRSHSST
;
A
#
# COMPACT_ATOMS: atom_id res chain seq x y z
N MET A 1 -28.31 -19.67 13.55
CA MET A 1 -27.11 -18.81 13.58
C MET A 1 -26.90 -18.34 12.17
N ASP A 2 -26.94 -17.03 11.95
CA ASP A 2 -26.74 -16.46 10.62
C ASP A 2 -25.34 -16.80 10.11
N ARG A 3 -25.22 -17.11 8.82
CA ARG A 3 -23.91 -17.30 8.18
C ARG A 3 -23.11 -16.00 8.31
N PRO A 4 -21.80 -16.06 8.60
CA PRO A 4 -20.97 -14.86 8.66
C PRO A 4 -20.98 -14.13 7.31
N PRO A 5 -20.83 -12.78 7.33
CA PRO A 5 -20.83 -11.98 6.11
C PRO A 5 -19.70 -12.43 5.19
N ILE A 6 -20.07 -12.65 3.93
CA ILE A 6 -19.15 -13.05 2.87
C ILE A 6 -18.32 -11.83 2.50
N VAL A 7 -17.06 -12.04 2.14
CA VAL A 7 -16.17 -10.96 1.70
C VAL A 7 -15.68 -11.16 0.28
N LEU A 8 -15.53 -12.42 -0.14
CA LEU A 8 -15.10 -12.79 -1.48
C LEU A 8 -15.87 -14.03 -1.91
N ARG A 9 -16.42 -14.00 -3.12
CA ARG A 9 -17.17 -15.11 -3.72
C ARG A 9 -16.49 -15.56 -5.00
N LEU A 10 -16.43 -16.87 -5.20
CA LEU A 10 -15.88 -17.52 -6.38
C LEU A 10 -16.95 -18.40 -7.01
N THR A 11 -17.50 -17.98 -8.15
CA THR A 11 -18.62 -18.64 -8.84
C THR A 11 -18.13 -19.36 -10.10
N PRO A 12 -18.35 -20.67 -10.28
CA PRO A 12 -17.97 -21.40 -11.49
C PRO A 12 -18.58 -20.77 -12.76
N SER A 13 -17.75 -20.40 -13.74
CA SER A 13 -18.22 -19.67 -14.93
C SER A 13 -18.28 -20.56 -16.19
N ASN A 14 -17.27 -21.41 -16.42
CA ASN A 14 -17.23 -22.31 -17.58
C ASN A 14 -17.84 -23.71 -17.28
N ALA A 15 -18.03 -24.51 -18.33
CA ALA A 15 -18.66 -25.84 -18.23
C ALA A 15 -17.84 -26.80 -17.33
N ASP A 16 -16.52 -26.80 -17.48
CA ASP A 16 -15.62 -27.65 -16.69
C ASP A 16 -15.69 -27.32 -15.19
N ALA A 17 -15.71 -26.03 -14.82
CA ALA A 17 -15.82 -25.60 -13.43
C ALA A 17 -17.18 -25.95 -12.84
N LYS A 18 -18.27 -25.78 -13.59
CA LYS A 18 -19.63 -26.18 -13.17
C LYS A 18 -19.71 -27.70 -12.95
N LEU A 19 -19.12 -28.49 -13.85
CA LEU A 19 -19.04 -29.94 -13.73
C LEU A 19 -18.20 -30.36 -12.52
N ALA A 20 -16.99 -29.79 -12.37
CA ALA A 20 -16.10 -30.09 -11.25
C ALA A 20 -16.74 -29.77 -9.89
N PHE A 21 -17.47 -28.65 -9.80
CA PHE A 21 -18.24 -28.26 -8.62
C PHE A 21 -19.36 -29.26 -8.31
N ASN A 22 -20.17 -29.60 -9.33
CA ASN A 22 -21.24 -30.59 -9.23
C ASN A 22 -20.73 -31.95 -8.75
N ASP A 23 -19.63 -32.43 -9.34
CA ASP A 23 -19.03 -33.73 -9.00
C ASP A 23 -18.50 -33.73 -7.56
N THR A 24 -17.90 -32.61 -7.13
CA THR A 24 -17.37 -32.46 -5.76
C THR A 24 -18.49 -32.58 -4.73
N ILE A 25 -19.64 -31.93 -4.97
CA ILE A 25 -20.80 -32.01 -4.08
C ILE A 25 -21.44 -33.39 -4.13
N SER A 26 -21.54 -33.98 -5.32
CA SER A 26 -22.08 -35.33 -5.47
C SER A 26 -21.25 -36.34 -4.68
N ALA A 27 -19.92 -36.28 -4.80
CA ALA A 27 -19.01 -37.09 -4.00
C ALA A 27 -19.15 -36.86 -2.49
N GLN A 28 -19.40 -35.61 -2.06
CA GLN A 28 -19.67 -35.30 -0.66
C GLN A 28 -20.99 -35.92 -0.17
N LYS A 29 -22.05 -35.86 -0.98
CA LYS A 29 -23.39 -36.37 -0.61
C LYS A 29 -23.52 -37.88 -0.69
N GLU A 30 -22.76 -38.55 -1.56
CA GLU A 30 -22.73 -40.01 -1.67
C GLU A 30 -22.00 -40.68 -0.49
N LYS A 31 -21.08 -39.95 0.17
CA LYS A 31 -20.38 -40.40 1.38
C LYS A 31 -20.61 -39.42 2.53
N PRO A 32 -21.85 -39.30 3.05
CA PRO A 32 -22.16 -38.41 4.15
C PRO A 32 -21.40 -38.88 5.40
N GLY A 33 -20.34 -38.16 5.77
CA GLY A 33 -19.44 -38.52 6.87
C GLY A 33 -17.98 -38.76 6.47
N SER A 34 -17.62 -38.71 5.18
CA SER A 34 -16.20 -38.65 4.81
C SER A 34 -15.59 -37.36 5.34
N VAL A 35 -14.58 -37.49 6.22
CA VAL A 35 -13.83 -36.37 6.79
C VAL A 35 -13.21 -35.51 5.69
N GLU A 36 -12.98 -36.09 4.52
CA GLU A 36 -12.30 -35.47 3.39
C GLU A 36 -13.00 -34.19 2.90
N LEU A 37 -14.33 -34.16 2.77
CA LEU A 37 -15.01 -33.00 2.17
C LEU A 37 -15.75 -32.11 3.18
N LEU A 38 -15.77 -32.51 4.46
CA LEU A 38 -16.48 -31.77 5.51
C LEU A 38 -15.92 -30.36 5.71
N HIS A 39 -14.59 -30.21 5.72
CA HIS A 39 -13.96 -28.90 5.86
C HIS A 39 -14.26 -27.97 4.68
N ALA A 40 -14.13 -28.48 3.45
CA ALA A 40 -14.36 -27.70 2.23
C ALA A 40 -15.79 -27.16 2.14
N SER A 41 -16.77 -27.94 2.61
CA SER A 41 -18.18 -27.54 2.57
C SER A 41 -18.52 -26.31 3.43
N ARG A 42 -17.67 -25.95 4.40
CA ARG A 42 -17.81 -24.71 5.17
C ARG A 42 -17.66 -23.45 4.32
N PHE A 43 -17.00 -23.59 3.16
CA PHE A 43 -16.77 -22.54 2.19
C PHE A 43 -17.69 -22.66 0.97
N MET A 44 -18.64 -23.60 0.93
CA MET A 44 -19.50 -23.81 -0.23
C MET A 44 -20.93 -23.32 0.02
N ALA A 45 -21.44 -22.49 -0.87
CA ALA A 45 -22.86 -22.26 -1.04
C ALA A 45 -23.37 -23.24 -2.09
N ILE A 46 -24.35 -24.07 -1.74
CA ILE A 46 -24.80 -25.20 -2.58
C ILE A 46 -26.30 -25.06 -2.81
N GLU A 47 -26.69 -25.10 -4.07
CA GLU A 47 -28.08 -25.04 -4.52
C GLU A 47 -28.37 -26.18 -5.51
N PRO A 48 -29.61 -26.67 -5.58
CA PRO A 48 -30.04 -27.55 -6.66
C PRO A 48 -29.91 -26.85 -8.01
N TYR A 49 -29.42 -27.55 -9.04
CA TYR A 49 -29.33 -27.01 -10.39
C TYR A 49 -30.74 -26.77 -10.97
N ARG A 50 -31.01 -25.56 -11.46
CA ARG A 50 -32.27 -25.21 -12.14
C ARG A 50 -31.97 -25.02 -13.63
N GLN A 51 -32.57 -25.83 -14.49
CA GLN A 51 -32.57 -25.54 -15.93
C GLN A 51 -33.49 -24.34 -16.19
N GLU A 52 -32.95 -23.26 -16.74
CA GLU A 52 -33.78 -22.21 -17.35
C GLU A 52 -34.48 -22.82 -18.58
N ILE A 53 -35.80 -22.96 -18.50
CA ILE A 53 -36.62 -23.36 -19.65
C ILE A 53 -36.71 -22.13 -20.56
N GLN A 54 -35.90 -22.08 -21.62
CA GLN A 54 -36.24 -21.25 -22.77
C GLN A 54 -37.50 -21.84 -23.40
N VAL A 55 -38.65 -21.21 -23.19
CA VAL A 55 -39.87 -21.51 -23.96
C VAL A 55 -39.72 -20.78 -25.30
N PRO A 56 -39.55 -21.47 -26.44
CA PRO A 56 -39.66 -20.81 -27.72
C PRO A 56 -41.13 -20.51 -27.97
N GLU A 57 -41.47 -19.26 -28.31
CA GLU A 57 -42.79 -18.93 -28.82
C GLU A 57 -43.13 -19.81 -30.04
N PRO A 58 -44.37 -20.34 -30.15
CA PRO A 58 -44.73 -21.19 -31.27
C PRO A 58 -44.86 -20.34 -32.54
N VAL A 59 -43.81 -20.40 -33.38
CA VAL A 59 -43.88 -19.96 -34.77
C VAL A 59 -44.82 -20.89 -35.52
N THR A 60 -46.04 -20.42 -35.79
CA THR A 60 -46.96 -21.07 -36.72
C THR A 60 -46.45 -20.85 -38.15
N ARG A 61 -45.88 -21.89 -38.77
CA ARG A 61 -45.70 -21.93 -40.23
C ARG A 61 -46.40 -23.16 -40.82
N LYS A 62 -47.31 -22.85 -41.72
CA LYS A 62 -48.14 -23.76 -42.50
C LYS A 62 -47.29 -24.69 -43.36
N SER A 63 -47.77 -25.93 -43.45
CA SER A 63 -47.32 -26.99 -44.35
C SER A 63 -47.63 -26.67 -45.81
N THR A 64 -46.70 -27.05 -46.70
CA THR A 64 -47.00 -27.47 -48.08
C THR A 64 -46.00 -28.58 -48.45
N ALA A 65 -46.52 -29.74 -48.85
CA ALA A 65 -45.80 -30.91 -49.37
C ALA A 65 -45.50 -30.71 -50.87
N GLY A 66 -44.29 -30.95 -51.38
CA GLY A 66 -43.79 -32.23 -51.97
C GLY A 66 -43.71 -32.11 -53.52
N PRO A 67 -43.08 -33.01 -54.31
CA PRO A 67 -42.10 -34.07 -54.00
C PRO A 67 -40.86 -34.13 -54.97
N GLU A 68 -39.93 -35.04 -54.62
CA GLU A 68 -39.05 -35.90 -55.46
C GLU A 68 -38.04 -35.32 -56.49
N ASP A 69 -36.76 -35.69 -56.34
CA ASP A 69 -36.06 -36.60 -57.27
C ASP A 69 -34.63 -37.00 -56.79
N THR A 70 -34.35 -38.33 -56.87
CA THR A 70 -33.11 -39.10 -57.20
C THR A 70 -31.70 -38.46 -57.02
N GLU A 71 -30.61 -39.11 -56.58
CA GLU A 71 -30.08 -40.46 -56.82
C GLU A 71 -28.77 -40.75 -56.02
N THR A 72 -28.42 -42.04 -55.85
CA THR A 72 -27.08 -42.69 -55.68
C THR A 72 -26.29 -42.76 -54.35
N ASP A 73 -26.23 -43.99 -53.81
CA ASP A 73 -25.09 -44.85 -53.39
C ASP A 73 -23.79 -44.26 -52.77
N THR A 74 -23.46 -44.64 -51.54
CA THR A 74 -22.52 -45.75 -51.21
C THR A 74 -22.27 -45.85 -49.71
N ALA A 75 -21.93 -47.07 -49.28
CA ALA A 75 -21.89 -47.53 -47.90
C ALA A 75 -20.62 -47.15 -47.12
N THR A 76 -20.84 -46.91 -45.83
CA THR A 76 -20.03 -47.30 -44.66
C THR A 76 -18.53 -46.97 -44.65
N ASP A 77 -18.18 -45.99 -43.83
CA ASP A 77 -17.12 -46.18 -42.84
C ASP A 77 -17.64 -45.77 -41.45
N VAL A 78 -17.53 -46.71 -40.54
CA VAL A 78 -17.93 -46.62 -39.13
C VAL A 78 -16.80 -45.96 -38.37
N GLU A 79 -16.93 -44.67 -38.07
CA GLU A 79 -16.24 -44.07 -36.93
C GLU A 79 -17.26 -43.92 -35.82
N THR A 80 -17.09 -44.73 -34.77
CA THR A 80 -17.85 -44.66 -33.53
C THR A 80 -17.51 -43.36 -32.82
N ASP A 81 -18.23 -42.29 -33.16
CA ASP A 81 -18.42 -41.15 -32.28
C ASP A 81 -19.19 -41.65 -31.06
N THR A 82 -18.48 -41.89 -29.96
CA THR A 82 -19.09 -41.96 -28.63
C THR A 82 -19.80 -40.63 -28.37
N GLU A 83 -21.10 -40.63 -28.65
CA GLU A 83 -22.06 -39.59 -28.29
C GLU A 83 -21.77 -39.11 -26.87
N GLY A 84 -21.41 -37.83 -26.77
CA GLY A 84 -21.23 -37.16 -25.49
C GLY A 84 -22.55 -37.19 -24.72
N GLN A 85 -22.64 -38.07 -23.72
CA GLN A 85 -23.70 -38.00 -22.72
C GLN A 85 -23.77 -36.56 -22.20
N ALA A 86 -24.88 -35.88 -22.45
CA ALA A 86 -25.16 -34.57 -21.89
C ALA A 86 -25.10 -34.70 -20.36
N VAL A 87 -24.02 -34.19 -19.75
CA VAL A 87 -23.82 -34.33 -18.31
C VAL A 87 -24.86 -33.47 -17.60
N GLN A 88 -25.85 -34.13 -16.99
CA GLN A 88 -26.91 -33.45 -16.25
C GLN A 88 -26.36 -32.97 -14.90
N LEU A 89 -26.19 -31.66 -14.76
CA LEU A 89 -25.79 -31.03 -13.50
C LEU A 89 -26.93 -31.17 -12.48
N LYS A 90 -26.59 -31.64 -11.27
CA LYS A 90 -27.50 -31.76 -10.12
C LYS A 90 -27.36 -30.60 -9.15
N TRP A 91 -26.15 -30.03 -9.06
CA TRP A 91 -25.80 -28.98 -8.10
C TRP A 91 -25.14 -27.78 -8.79
N GLN A 92 -25.41 -26.60 -8.25
CA GLN A 92 -24.73 -25.33 -8.59
C GLN A 92 -24.42 -24.55 -7.31
N GLY A 93 -23.64 -23.47 -7.44
CA GLY A 93 -23.35 -22.60 -6.31
C GLY A 93 -22.01 -21.89 -6.44
N SER A 94 -21.40 -21.55 -5.31
CA SER A 94 -20.16 -20.78 -5.22
C SER A 94 -19.28 -21.24 -4.06
N TYR A 95 -18.03 -20.80 -4.08
CA TYR A 95 -17.18 -20.80 -2.89
C TYR A 95 -17.18 -19.41 -2.26
N ASP A 96 -17.51 -19.33 -0.98
CA ASP A 96 -17.63 -18.08 -0.22
C ASP A 96 -16.55 -18.02 0.87
N LEU A 97 -15.73 -16.97 0.83
CA LEU A 97 -14.78 -16.62 1.88
C LEU A 97 -15.42 -15.60 2.83
N SER A 98 -15.14 -15.74 4.12
CA SER A 98 -15.55 -14.79 5.15
C SER A 98 -14.49 -14.70 6.24
N PHE A 99 -14.47 -13.61 7.00
CA PHE A 99 -13.62 -13.53 8.19
C PHE A 99 -14.12 -14.43 9.33
N GLY A 100 -15.39 -14.84 9.31
CA GLY A 100 -15.98 -15.76 10.29
C GLY A 100 -15.67 -17.24 10.04
N VAL A 101 -15.54 -17.66 8.77
CA VAL A 101 -15.13 -19.02 8.41
C VAL A 101 -13.63 -19.04 8.11
N ARG A 102 -12.85 -19.41 9.13
CA ARG A 102 -11.38 -19.43 9.06
C ARG A 102 -10.85 -20.55 8.16
N PRO A 103 -9.77 -20.30 7.39
CA PRO A 103 -9.02 -21.35 6.74
C PRO A 103 -8.32 -22.22 7.78
N ASN A 104 -7.84 -23.39 7.36
CA ASN A 104 -7.15 -24.34 8.24
C ASN A 104 -5.89 -23.72 8.89
N PHE A 105 -5.19 -22.84 8.16
CA PHE A 105 -4.02 -22.11 8.65
C PHE A 105 -4.14 -20.60 8.36
N PRO A 106 -4.69 -19.79 9.28
CA PRO A 106 -4.92 -18.36 9.06
C PRO A 106 -3.70 -17.57 8.57
N LEU A 107 -2.51 -17.86 9.11
CA LEU A 107 -1.25 -17.22 8.70
C LEU A 107 -0.86 -17.50 7.24
N ILE A 108 -1.38 -18.57 6.64
CA ILE A 108 -1.13 -18.94 5.24
C ILE A 108 -2.25 -18.44 4.33
N GLY A 109 -3.47 -18.31 4.85
CA GLY A 109 -4.67 -17.99 4.07
C GLY A 109 -5.42 -19.22 3.58
N TRP A 110 -6.34 -19.02 2.65
CA TRP A 110 -7.21 -20.05 2.07
C TRP A 110 -6.52 -20.73 0.90
N VAL A 111 -6.24 -22.02 1.02
CA VAL A 111 -5.57 -22.80 -0.03
C VAL A 111 -6.59 -23.42 -0.98
N VAL A 112 -6.31 -23.35 -2.27
CA VAL A 112 -7.20 -23.77 -3.36
C VAL A 112 -6.57 -24.92 -4.15
N GLY A 113 -7.33 -25.97 -4.47
CA GLY A 113 -6.86 -27.06 -5.33
C GLY A 113 -7.69 -28.35 -5.23
N VAL A 114 -7.12 -29.47 -5.68
CA VAL A 114 -7.74 -30.82 -5.60
C VAL A 114 -7.37 -31.56 -4.30
N GLY A 115 -6.48 -31.02 -3.49
CA GLY A 115 -5.97 -31.66 -2.27
C GLY A 115 -4.99 -32.81 -2.54
N ARG A 116 -4.16 -33.11 -1.54
CA ARG A 116 -3.24 -34.25 -1.52
C ARG A 116 -3.63 -35.19 -0.38
N TRP A 117 -4.40 -36.22 -0.74
CA TRP A 117 -5.13 -37.05 0.22
C TRP A 117 -4.40 -38.32 0.67
N HIS A 118 -3.35 -38.74 -0.05
CA HIS A 118 -2.67 -40.02 0.19
C HIS A 118 -1.14 -39.82 0.20
N GLY A 119 -0.43 -40.54 1.08
CA GLY A 119 1.04 -40.56 1.18
C GLY A 119 1.61 -40.03 2.50
N LYS A 120 2.90 -40.30 2.78
CA LYS A 120 3.60 -39.76 3.95
C LYS A 120 3.61 -38.22 3.89
N GLY A 121 3.03 -37.57 4.89
CA GLY A 121 2.95 -36.10 4.98
C GLY A 121 1.67 -35.48 4.43
N SER A 122 0.61 -36.26 4.16
CA SER A 122 -0.72 -35.74 3.87
C SER A 122 -1.20 -34.82 5.01
N LYS A 123 -1.59 -33.60 4.66
CA LYS A 123 -2.16 -32.65 5.63
C LYS A 123 -3.64 -32.97 5.87
N PRO A 124 -4.21 -32.56 7.03
CA PRO A 124 -5.66 -32.57 7.22
C PRO A 124 -6.37 -31.91 6.04
N ASN A 125 -7.52 -32.47 5.65
CA ASN A 125 -8.35 -31.96 4.55
C ASN A 125 -7.60 -31.84 3.21
N GLY A 126 -6.64 -32.73 2.95
CA GLY A 126 -5.81 -32.69 1.74
C GLY A 126 -4.92 -31.45 1.63
N GLY A 127 -4.86 -30.62 2.68
CA GLY A 127 -4.17 -29.33 2.69
C GLY A 127 -4.82 -28.25 1.84
N VAL A 128 -6.12 -28.34 1.56
CA VAL A 128 -6.91 -27.32 0.85
C VAL A 128 -8.13 -26.90 1.66
N ASP A 129 -8.53 -25.65 1.50
CA ASP A 129 -9.77 -25.08 2.01
C ASP A 129 -10.84 -25.08 0.91
N LEU A 130 -10.46 -24.70 -0.31
CA LEU A 130 -11.35 -24.66 -1.48
C LEU A 130 -11.04 -25.86 -2.37
N GLN A 131 -11.87 -26.89 -2.23
CA GLN A 131 -11.79 -28.12 -3.02
C GLN A 131 -12.47 -27.91 -4.38
N LEU A 132 -11.68 -27.75 -5.45
CA LEU A 132 -12.20 -27.38 -6.78
C LEU A 132 -12.76 -28.55 -7.61
N ALA A 133 -12.32 -29.77 -7.31
CA ALA A 133 -12.74 -31.00 -7.99
C ALA A 133 -12.71 -32.17 -6.99
N PRO A 134 -13.36 -33.32 -7.25
CA PRO A 134 -13.33 -34.45 -6.33
C PRO A 134 -11.91 -34.91 -5.94
N PRO A 135 -11.70 -35.43 -4.71
CA PRO A 135 -10.43 -36.05 -4.33
C PRO A 135 -9.99 -37.09 -5.36
N ARG A 136 -8.69 -37.13 -5.65
CA ARG A 136 -8.07 -38.03 -6.65
C ARG A 136 -8.42 -37.75 -8.12
N THR A 137 -9.04 -36.60 -8.42
CA THR A 137 -9.15 -36.15 -9.82
C THR A 137 -7.75 -36.06 -10.44
N SER A 138 -7.55 -36.70 -11.60
CA SER A 138 -6.28 -36.67 -12.33
C SER A 138 -5.93 -35.24 -12.73
N PHE A 139 -4.64 -34.89 -12.63
CA PHE A 139 -4.13 -33.60 -13.10
C PHE A 139 -4.50 -33.33 -14.57
N SER A 140 -4.47 -34.36 -15.42
CA SER A 140 -4.77 -34.23 -16.86
C SER A 140 -6.21 -33.79 -17.16
N LYS A 141 -7.17 -33.99 -16.23
CA LYS A 141 -8.58 -33.64 -16.46
C LYS A 141 -8.75 -32.13 -16.53
N TYR A 142 -8.31 -31.42 -15.48
CA TYR A 142 -8.56 -29.99 -15.31
C TYR A 142 -7.28 -29.13 -15.20
N GLU A 143 -6.09 -29.73 -15.22
CA GLU A 143 -4.80 -29.05 -15.00
C GLU A 143 -4.72 -28.34 -13.63
N VAL A 144 -5.44 -28.85 -12.62
CA VAL A 144 -5.44 -28.30 -11.26
C VAL A 144 -4.56 -29.15 -10.34
N ALA A 145 -3.52 -28.54 -9.76
CA ALA A 145 -2.68 -29.21 -8.79
C ALA A 145 -3.39 -29.47 -7.45
N GLY A 146 -2.86 -30.43 -6.67
CA GLY A 146 -3.39 -30.72 -5.34
C GLY A 146 -3.37 -29.51 -4.39
N ARG A 147 -2.38 -28.62 -4.50
CA ARG A 147 -2.40 -27.28 -3.87
C ARG A 147 -1.96 -26.31 -4.95
N HIS A 148 -2.92 -25.62 -5.54
CA HIS A 148 -2.73 -24.82 -6.74
C HIS A 148 -2.32 -23.40 -6.37
N ALA A 149 -3.18 -22.72 -5.61
CA ALA A 149 -3.04 -21.32 -5.22
C ALA A 149 -3.44 -21.12 -3.75
N ARG A 150 -3.21 -19.93 -3.23
CA ARG A 150 -3.81 -19.47 -1.98
C ARG A 150 -4.26 -18.02 -2.08
N PHE A 151 -5.43 -17.73 -1.50
CA PHE A 151 -5.85 -16.37 -1.19
C PHE A 151 -5.37 -16.02 0.21
N PHE A 152 -4.82 -14.84 0.40
CA PHE A 152 -4.42 -14.35 1.71
C PHE A 152 -4.57 -12.84 1.79
N ILE A 153 -4.45 -12.31 3.00
CA ILE A 153 -4.49 -10.88 3.27
C ILE A 153 -3.05 -10.42 3.48
N ASP A 154 -2.57 -9.48 2.67
CA ASP A 154 -1.22 -8.94 2.82
C ASP A 154 -1.10 -7.91 3.96
N GLU A 155 0.08 -7.32 4.13
CA GLU A 155 0.37 -6.37 5.21
C GLU A 155 -0.44 -5.07 5.12
N THR A 156 -0.90 -4.73 3.91
CA THR A 156 -1.75 -3.56 3.68
C THR A 156 -3.25 -3.88 3.83
N GLY A 157 -3.60 -5.14 4.06
CA GLY A 157 -4.97 -5.58 4.29
C GLY A 157 -5.74 -5.99 3.04
N SER A 158 -5.18 -5.93 1.83
CA SER A 158 -5.92 -6.37 0.63
C SER A 158 -5.83 -7.88 0.42
N PHE A 159 -6.84 -8.40 -0.27
CA PHE A 159 -6.83 -9.77 -0.78
C PHE A 159 -5.82 -9.91 -1.91
N THR A 160 -4.95 -10.89 -1.77
CA THR A 160 -3.88 -11.20 -2.70
C THR A 160 -3.91 -12.70 -2.99
N ILE A 161 -3.76 -13.06 -4.26
CA ILE A 161 -3.62 -14.44 -4.69
C ILE A 161 -2.16 -14.77 -4.96
N CYS A 162 -1.71 -15.94 -4.54
CA CYS A 162 -0.34 -16.40 -4.72
C CYS A 162 -0.29 -17.87 -5.13
N THR A 163 0.67 -18.22 -5.99
CA THR A 163 0.98 -19.62 -6.30
C THR A 163 1.57 -20.31 -5.07
N VAL A 164 1.15 -21.54 -4.78
CA VAL A 164 1.68 -22.29 -3.61
C VAL A 164 3.11 -22.80 -3.83
N SER A 165 3.54 -22.93 -5.08
CA SER A 165 4.90 -23.30 -5.45
C SER A 165 5.23 -22.82 -6.86
N ASP A 166 6.50 -22.70 -7.21
CA ASP A 166 6.94 -22.38 -8.59
C ASP A 166 6.66 -23.51 -9.60
N ARG A 167 6.22 -24.67 -9.11
CA ARG A 167 5.72 -25.79 -9.92
C ARG A 167 4.20 -25.85 -9.98
N SER A 168 3.52 -24.87 -9.40
CA SER A 168 2.06 -24.78 -9.52
C SER A 168 1.69 -24.51 -10.98
N PRO A 169 0.56 -25.04 -11.46
CA PRO A 169 0.07 -24.75 -12.80
C PRO A 169 -0.38 -23.29 -12.90
N ARG A 170 -0.66 -22.86 -14.13
CA ARG A 170 -1.01 -21.48 -14.47
C ARG A 170 -2.21 -20.96 -13.66
N ILE A 171 -2.12 -19.71 -13.21
CA ILE A 171 -3.26 -18.92 -12.72
C ILE A 171 -3.49 -17.79 -13.71
N ARG A 172 -4.75 -17.57 -14.09
CA ARG A 172 -5.17 -16.36 -14.82
C ARG A 172 -5.99 -15.48 -13.89
N LEU A 173 -5.70 -14.19 -13.80
CA LEU A 173 -6.46 -13.19 -13.07
C LEU A 173 -6.78 -12.02 -14.02
N GLY A 174 -8.06 -11.88 -14.37
CA GLY A 174 -8.50 -10.99 -15.44
C GLY A 174 -7.84 -11.36 -16.76
N VAL A 175 -7.07 -10.42 -17.32
CA VAL A 175 -6.31 -10.61 -18.56
C VAL A 175 -4.88 -11.10 -18.33
N GLU A 176 -4.41 -11.14 -17.07
CA GLU A 176 -3.03 -11.49 -16.75
C GLU A 176 -2.90 -12.99 -16.41
N GLU A 177 -1.86 -13.64 -16.95
CA GLU A 177 -1.48 -15.00 -16.59
C GLU A 177 -0.13 -15.02 -15.87
N PHE A 178 0.00 -15.84 -14.83
CA PHE A 178 1.25 -16.00 -14.09
C PHE A 178 1.45 -17.43 -13.56
N PHE A 179 2.73 -17.81 -13.42
CA PHE A 179 3.17 -19.15 -12.99
C PHE A 179 3.85 -19.16 -11.63
N SER A 180 4.24 -17.99 -11.13
CA SER A 180 4.92 -17.83 -9.84
C SER A 180 4.63 -16.46 -9.24
N GLY A 181 4.77 -16.37 -7.92
CA GLY A 181 4.61 -15.15 -7.16
C GLY A 181 3.14 -14.86 -6.82
N GLN A 182 2.83 -13.57 -6.69
CA GLN A 182 1.52 -13.12 -6.19
C GLN A 182 0.96 -11.98 -7.02
N ARG A 183 -0.36 -11.77 -6.92
CA ARG A 183 -1.11 -10.65 -7.49
C ARG A 183 -2.14 -10.15 -6.50
N VAL A 184 -2.14 -8.85 -6.28
CA VAL A 184 -3.18 -8.17 -5.51
C VAL A 184 -4.44 -8.19 -6.35
N ILE A 185 -5.59 -8.50 -5.75
CA ILE A 185 -6.87 -8.45 -6.46
C ILE A 185 -7.31 -6.99 -6.50
N THR A 186 -7.29 -6.41 -7.69
CA THR A 186 -7.44 -4.95 -7.88
C THR A 186 -8.83 -4.52 -8.32
N GLU A 187 -9.69 -5.46 -8.72
CA GLU A 187 -11.02 -5.25 -9.28
C GLU A 187 -12.11 -5.84 -8.38
N ARG A 188 -13.29 -5.21 -8.33
CA ARG A 188 -14.42 -5.71 -7.53
C ARG A 188 -14.99 -7.02 -8.07
N SER A 189 -14.93 -7.22 -9.38
CA SER A 189 -15.34 -8.45 -10.06
C SER A 189 -14.34 -8.70 -11.18
N CYS A 190 -13.78 -9.90 -11.26
CA CYS A 190 -12.86 -10.29 -12.33
C CYS A 190 -12.96 -11.79 -12.61
N GLN A 191 -12.54 -12.21 -13.81
CA GLN A 191 -12.37 -13.63 -14.12
C GLN A 191 -11.12 -14.17 -13.44
N ILE A 192 -11.17 -15.39 -12.93
CA ILE A 192 -10.01 -16.10 -12.42
C ILE A 192 -10.03 -17.56 -12.87
N SER A 193 -8.87 -18.07 -13.30
CA SER A 193 -8.74 -19.45 -13.77
C SER A 193 -7.70 -20.21 -12.98
N PHE A 194 -8.03 -21.46 -12.65
CA PHE A 194 -7.11 -22.46 -12.10
C PHE A 194 -7.03 -23.62 -13.09
N GLY A 195 -5.94 -23.69 -13.87
CA GLY A 195 -5.89 -24.63 -15.00
C GLY A 195 -7.03 -24.37 -16.00
N LYS A 196 -7.88 -25.37 -16.22
CA LYS A 196 -9.06 -25.29 -17.10
C LYS A 196 -10.34 -24.83 -16.39
N LEU A 197 -10.30 -24.60 -15.07
CA LEU A 197 -11.48 -24.23 -14.30
C LEU A 197 -11.56 -22.70 -14.21
N ASP A 198 -12.57 -22.12 -14.86
CA ASP A 198 -12.81 -20.68 -14.85
C ASP A 198 -13.90 -20.30 -13.83
N TYR A 199 -13.68 -19.18 -13.16
CA TYR A 199 -14.57 -18.64 -12.15
C TYR A 199 -14.70 -17.12 -12.27
N VAL A 200 -15.84 -16.60 -11.83
CA VAL A 200 -16.03 -15.19 -11.53
C VAL A 200 -15.67 -14.97 -10.05
N LEU A 201 -14.72 -14.08 -9.78
CA LEU A 201 -14.30 -13.67 -8.45
C LEU A 201 -14.90 -12.31 -8.11
N GLU A 202 -15.69 -12.22 -7.04
CA GLU A 202 -16.43 -11.02 -6.66
C GLU A 202 -16.23 -10.63 -5.20
N PHE A 203 -15.96 -9.35 -4.94
CA PHE A 203 -16.09 -8.77 -3.61
C PHE A 203 -17.56 -8.60 -3.27
N VAL A 204 -18.01 -9.30 -2.24
CA VAL A 204 -19.39 -9.22 -1.72
C VAL A 204 -19.38 -8.34 -0.48
N VAL A 205 -19.11 -7.06 -0.67
CA VAL A 205 -19.02 -6.08 0.42
C VAL A 205 -20.16 -5.07 0.28
N ASP A 206 -21.20 -5.27 1.10
CA ASP A 206 -22.38 -4.38 1.13
C ASP A 206 -22.07 -3.08 1.90
N ASP A 207 -21.35 -3.19 3.01
CA ASP A 207 -20.94 -2.07 3.86
C ASP A 207 -19.42 -2.09 4.12
N GLU A 208 -18.73 -1.05 3.65
CA GLU A 208 -17.28 -0.92 3.78
C GLU A 208 -16.85 -0.72 5.24
N HIS A 209 -17.66 -0.07 6.07
CA HIS A 209 -17.31 0.18 7.47
C HIS A 209 -17.32 -1.12 8.29
N ASP A 210 -18.32 -1.98 8.08
CA ASP A 210 -18.41 -3.31 8.69
C ASP A 210 -17.33 -4.26 8.17
N TYR A 211 -16.98 -4.16 6.89
CA TYR A 211 -15.84 -4.89 6.33
C TYR A 211 -14.53 -4.48 7.01
N GLN A 212 -14.25 -3.17 7.13
CA GLN A 212 -13.04 -2.67 7.78
C GLN A 212 -12.99 -3.06 9.26
N ARG A 213 -14.11 -3.03 9.98
CA ARG A 213 -14.20 -3.48 11.38
C ARG A 213 -13.83 -4.96 11.49
N SER A 214 -14.41 -5.81 10.63
CA SER A 214 -14.20 -7.24 10.63
C SER A 214 -12.77 -7.62 10.21
N LEU A 215 -12.21 -6.91 9.22
CA LEU A 215 -10.81 -7.06 8.80
C LEU A 215 -9.86 -6.73 9.95
N ARG A 216 -10.04 -5.58 10.64
CA ARG A 216 -9.22 -5.20 11.80
C ARG A 216 -9.24 -6.28 12.88
N GLN A 217 -10.41 -6.83 13.18
CA GLN A 217 -10.55 -7.91 14.15
C GLN A 217 -9.83 -9.18 13.69
N TYR A 218 -9.93 -9.54 12.40
CA TYR A 218 -9.24 -10.69 11.82
C TYR A 218 -7.70 -10.52 11.87
N LEU A 219 -7.18 -9.37 11.45
CA LEU A 219 -5.76 -9.04 11.48
C LEU A 219 -5.20 -9.16 12.91
N LYS A 220 -5.89 -8.56 13.89
CA LYS A 220 -5.48 -8.58 15.29
C LYS A 220 -5.53 -9.98 15.88
N ASN A 221 -6.65 -10.69 15.72
CA ASN A 221 -6.90 -11.94 16.45
C ASN A 221 -6.29 -13.18 15.79
N HIS A 222 -5.97 -13.11 14.49
CA HIS A 222 -5.57 -14.30 13.72
C HIS A 222 -4.26 -14.13 12.97
N LEU A 223 -3.90 -12.90 12.58
CA LEU A 223 -2.61 -12.64 11.92
C LEU A 223 -1.59 -11.97 12.85
N LEU A 224 -2.01 -11.53 14.05
CA LEU A 224 -1.18 -10.76 14.98
C LEU A 224 -0.57 -9.51 14.33
N ARG A 225 -1.32 -8.88 13.41
CA ARG A 225 -0.89 -7.70 12.64
C ARG A 225 -1.57 -6.42 13.14
N PRO A 226 -0.91 -5.25 12.99
CA PRO A 226 -1.58 -3.98 13.18
C PRO A 226 -2.73 -3.80 12.18
N PRO A 227 -3.68 -2.88 12.45
CA PRO A 227 -4.73 -2.57 11.50
C PRO A 227 -4.15 -2.06 10.18
N ALA A 228 -4.74 -2.54 9.08
CA ALA A 228 -4.45 -2.09 7.73
C ALA A 228 -4.53 -0.55 7.64
N PRO A 229 -3.66 0.09 6.85
CA PRO A 229 -3.77 1.51 6.57
C PRO A 229 -5.12 1.82 5.89
N PRO A 230 -5.97 2.69 6.48
CA PRO A 230 -7.27 3.00 5.90
C PRO A 230 -7.13 3.62 4.49
N ASP A 231 -6.03 4.35 4.25
CA ASP A 231 -5.74 5.03 2.99
C ASP A 231 -5.43 4.07 1.83
N LEU A 232 -5.02 2.84 2.14
CA LEU A 232 -4.67 1.82 1.13
C LEU A 232 -5.84 0.90 0.77
N SER A 233 -7.06 1.20 1.24
CA SER A 233 -8.32 0.44 1.08
C SER A 233 -8.16 -1.04 0.75
N ALA A 234 -8.54 -1.88 1.70
CA ALA A 234 -8.49 -3.34 1.54
C ALA A 234 -9.43 -3.88 0.45
N THR A 235 -10.39 -3.09 -0.05
CA THR A 235 -11.28 -3.43 -1.18
C THR A 235 -11.01 -2.54 -2.41
N PRO A 236 -11.18 -3.08 -3.62
CA PRO A 236 -11.24 -2.30 -4.85
C PRO A 236 -12.38 -1.26 -4.88
N SER A 237 -12.07 -0.05 -5.32
CA SER A 237 -13.02 1.02 -5.59
C SER A 237 -13.01 1.42 -7.08
N PRO A 238 -14.15 1.79 -7.67
CA PRO A 238 -14.23 2.27 -9.06
C PRO A 238 -13.41 3.54 -9.33
N TRP A 239 -13.06 4.30 -8.28
CA TRP A 239 -12.33 5.56 -8.39
C TRP A 239 -10.81 5.38 -8.45
N ASP A 240 -10.35 4.14 -8.39
CA ASP A 240 -8.95 3.83 -8.30
C ASP A 240 -8.29 3.80 -9.67
N SER A 241 -7.10 4.38 -9.75
CA SER A 241 -6.41 4.61 -11.02
C SER A 241 -5.17 3.74 -11.10
N LYS A 242 -5.01 3.01 -12.20
CA LYS A 242 -3.81 2.20 -12.45
C LYS A 242 -2.75 3.06 -13.13
N LEU A 243 -1.57 3.13 -12.53
CA LEU A 243 -0.35 3.74 -13.06
C LEU A 243 0.72 2.65 -13.19
N GLY A 244 0.83 2.05 -14.38
CA GLY A 244 1.71 0.90 -14.60
C GLY A 244 1.34 -0.28 -13.68
N TYR A 245 2.29 -0.72 -12.85
CA TYR A 245 2.07 -1.76 -11.82
C TYR A 245 1.59 -1.21 -10.48
N TRP A 246 1.20 0.06 -10.40
CA TRP A 246 0.71 0.68 -9.18
C TRP A 246 -0.77 1.01 -9.28
N LEU A 247 -1.50 0.66 -8.23
CA LEU A 247 -2.90 0.99 -8.05
C LEU A 247 -2.98 2.16 -7.08
N VAL A 248 -3.35 3.33 -7.60
CA VAL A 248 -3.42 4.57 -6.84
C VAL A 248 -4.82 4.73 -6.27
N ARG A 249 -4.88 5.02 -4.97
CA ARG A 249 -6.10 5.09 -4.16
C ARG A 249 -6.19 6.47 -3.47
N GLY A 250 -7.36 7.10 -3.58
CA GLY A 250 -7.72 8.30 -2.81
C GLY A 250 -6.75 9.48 -2.91
N THR A 251 -6.93 10.48 -2.05
CA THR A 251 -5.95 11.56 -1.85
C THR A 251 -5.65 11.62 -0.36
N VAL A 252 -4.37 11.47 0.01
CA VAL A 252 -3.91 11.42 1.40
C VAL A 252 -3.42 12.81 1.84
N GLY A 253 -2.78 13.55 0.94
CA GLY A 253 -2.31 14.91 1.21
C GLY A 253 -2.52 15.84 0.03
N LYS A 254 -2.93 17.08 0.30
CA LYS A 254 -2.96 18.16 -0.70
C LYS A 254 -2.07 19.29 -0.23
N GLY A 255 -1.01 19.57 -0.98
CA GLY A 255 -0.20 20.77 -0.84
C GLY A 255 -0.56 21.80 -1.91
N SER A 256 0.08 22.97 -1.85
CA SER A 256 -0.16 24.06 -2.83
C SER A 256 0.19 23.68 -4.26
N PHE A 257 1.13 22.74 -4.46
CA PHE A 257 1.71 22.41 -5.77
C PHE A 257 1.65 20.92 -6.12
N ALA A 258 1.22 20.07 -5.17
CA ALA A 258 1.19 18.63 -5.36
C ALA A 258 0.05 17.99 -4.59
N THR A 259 -0.45 16.89 -5.11
CA THR A 259 -1.39 16.00 -4.42
C THR A 259 -0.73 14.64 -4.24
N VAL A 260 -0.75 14.10 -3.03
CA VAL A 260 -0.18 12.79 -2.72
C VAL A 260 -1.31 11.81 -2.47
N SER A 261 -1.26 10.68 -3.16
CA SER A 261 -2.20 9.57 -3.03
C SER A 261 -1.48 8.32 -2.55
N ALA A 262 -2.18 7.45 -1.82
CA ALA A 262 -1.66 6.14 -1.48
C ALA A 262 -1.57 5.31 -2.76
N ALA A 263 -0.54 4.49 -2.88
CA ALA A 263 -0.34 3.62 -4.03
C ALA A 263 0.03 2.21 -3.56
N LYS A 264 -0.39 1.20 -4.33
CA LYS A 264 -0.07 -0.18 -4.04
C LYS A 264 0.45 -0.91 -5.27
N HIS A 265 1.58 -1.57 -5.14
CA HIS A 265 2.13 -2.35 -6.24
C HIS A 265 1.30 -3.63 -6.45
N THR A 266 0.76 -3.82 -7.66
CA THR A 266 -0.21 -4.87 -7.97
C THR A 266 0.40 -6.28 -7.96
N VAL A 267 1.74 -6.37 -8.07
CA VAL A 267 2.47 -7.64 -8.06
C VAL A 267 3.04 -7.96 -6.68
N THR A 268 3.77 -7.03 -6.07
CA THR A 268 4.46 -7.29 -4.79
C THR A 268 3.56 -7.01 -3.58
N GLY A 269 2.48 -6.25 -3.75
CA GLY A 269 1.65 -5.78 -2.64
C GLY A 269 2.30 -4.65 -1.82
N GLU A 270 3.47 -4.16 -2.24
CA GLU A 270 4.20 -3.10 -1.57
C GLU A 270 3.38 -1.80 -1.53
N ALA A 271 3.38 -1.15 -0.36
CA ALA A 271 2.78 0.14 -0.15
C ALA A 271 3.73 1.28 -0.54
N GLY A 272 3.25 2.21 -1.36
CA GLY A 272 3.95 3.41 -1.76
C GLY A 272 3.02 4.62 -1.79
N ALA A 273 3.53 5.74 -2.30
CA ALA A 273 2.75 6.93 -2.57
C ALA A 273 2.96 7.39 -4.01
N ALA A 274 1.93 8.01 -4.58
CA ALA A 274 1.97 8.69 -5.87
C ALA A 274 1.83 10.21 -5.64
N LYS A 275 2.90 10.97 -5.90
CA LYS A 275 2.90 12.44 -5.85
C LYS A 275 2.57 12.99 -7.23
N PHE A 276 1.38 13.54 -7.37
CA PHE A 276 0.88 14.19 -8.57
C PHE A 276 1.22 15.67 -8.58
N MET A 277 1.76 16.15 -9.70
CA MET A 277 2.12 17.54 -9.95
C MET A 277 1.71 17.97 -11.35
N VAL A 278 1.55 19.27 -11.54
CA VAL A 278 1.35 19.86 -12.88
C VAL A 278 2.68 20.41 -13.37
N ARG A 279 3.12 19.89 -14.51
CA ARG A 279 4.33 20.33 -15.21
C ARG A 279 3.98 21.42 -16.21
N THR A 280 4.47 22.63 -15.93
CA THR A 280 4.40 23.82 -16.80
C THR A 280 5.81 24.25 -17.22
N GLN A 281 5.95 25.30 -18.02
CA GLN A 281 7.26 25.84 -18.37
C GLN A 281 8.05 26.35 -17.14
N GLU A 282 7.35 26.82 -16.13
CA GLU A 282 7.91 27.32 -14.87
C GLU A 282 8.31 26.17 -13.93
N THR A 283 7.47 25.12 -13.83
CA THR A 283 7.69 24.03 -12.87
C THR A 283 8.55 22.89 -13.40
N GLN A 284 8.70 22.75 -14.73
CA GLN A 284 9.41 21.61 -15.35
C GLN A 284 10.84 21.41 -14.82
N LYS A 285 11.58 22.49 -14.54
CA LYS A 285 12.96 22.39 -14.08
C LYS A 285 13.03 21.88 -12.65
N ALA A 286 12.13 22.37 -11.79
CA ALA A 286 12.04 21.93 -10.40
C ALA A 286 11.59 20.47 -10.31
N ILE A 287 10.58 20.07 -11.09
CA ILE A 287 10.11 18.67 -11.14
C ILE A 287 11.21 17.73 -11.65
N ALA A 288 11.93 18.11 -12.72
CA ALA A 288 13.05 17.32 -13.23
C ALA A 288 14.16 17.16 -12.18
N GLN A 289 14.52 18.25 -11.51
CA GLN A 289 15.51 18.21 -10.44
C GLN A 289 15.08 17.29 -9.28
N GLU A 290 13.82 17.35 -8.84
CA GLU A 290 13.33 16.47 -7.79
C GLU A 290 13.41 14.98 -8.20
N ILE A 291 13.01 14.65 -9.43
CA ILE A 291 13.11 13.28 -9.98
C ILE A 291 14.58 12.82 -10.03
N ASP A 292 15.49 13.67 -10.50
CA ASP A 292 16.91 13.33 -10.62
C ASP A 292 17.56 13.10 -9.24
N ILE A 293 17.17 13.88 -8.24
CA ILE A 293 17.59 13.66 -6.85
C ILE A 293 17.06 12.33 -6.35
N LEU A 294 15.75 12.09 -6.44
CA LEU A 294 15.10 10.86 -5.97
C LEU A 294 15.72 9.60 -6.57
N LYS A 295 16.06 9.62 -7.86
CA LYS A 295 16.77 8.52 -8.55
C LYS A 295 18.20 8.28 -8.05
N SER A 296 18.82 9.29 -7.48
CA SER A 296 20.22 9.27 -7.03
C SER A 296 20.36 9.02 -5.52
N LEU A 297 19.24 8.92 -4.78
CA LEU A 297 19.24 8.70 -3.35
C LEU A 297 19.74 7.28 -3.00
N PRO A 298 20.45 7.12 -1.86
CA PRO A 298 20.90 5.82 -1.41
C PRO A 298 19.71 4.98 -0.91
N ASN A 299 19.82 3.65 -1.04
CA ASN A 299 18.89 2.75 -0.38
C ASN A 299 19.14 2.77 1.14
N HIS A 300 18.17 3.27 1.90
CA HIS A 300 18.26 3.41 3.35
C HIS A 300 16.85 3.48 3.97
N PRO A 301 16.60 2.88 5.15
CA PRO A 301 15.23 2.76 5.70
C PRO A 301 14.52 4.10 5.92
N GLN A 302 15.28 5.15 6.25
CA GLN A 302 14.74 6.51 6.49
C GLN A 302 14.78 7.43 5.25
N ILE A 303 15.06 6.89 4.05
CA ILE A 303 15.10 7.62 2.78
C ILE A 303 14.03 7.07 1.84
N LEU A 304 13.37 7.92 1.05
CA LEU A 304 12.43 7.46 0.04
C LEU A 304 13.15 6.70 -1.08
N GLN A 305 12.61 5.55 -1.44
CA GLN A 305 13.02 4.78 -2.60
C GLN A 305 12.15 5.17 -3.80
N PHE A 306 12.78 5.73 -4.84
CA PHE A 306 12.14 5.99 -6.11
C PHE A 306 11.80 4.68 -6.83
N HIS A 307 10.59 4.58 -7.39
CA HIS A 307 10.17 3.43 -8.19
C HIS A 307 9.92 3.80 -9.64
N ASP A 308 9.11 4.82 -9.89
CA ASP A 308 8.65 5.14 -11.24
C ASP A 308 8.21 6.60 -11.39
N VAL A 309 8.14 7.07 -12.63
CA VAL A 309 7.54 8.35 -12.99
C VAL A 309 6.64 8.18 -14.21
N GLN A 310 5.39 8.59 -14.07
CA GLN A 310 4.38 8.51 -15.12
C GLN A 310 4.01 9.91 -15.60
N TYR A 311 4.00 10.09 -16.92
CA TYR A 311 3.58 11.33 -17.57
C TYR A 311 2.26 11.09 -18.27
N GLU A 312 1.21 11.74 -17.77
CA GLU A 312 -0.09 11.71 -18.42
C GLU A 312 -0.18 12.96 -19.31
N ARG A 313 -0.03 12.74 -20.63
CA ARG A 313 -0.38 13.75 -21.62
C ARG A 313 -1.89 13.91 -21.53
N GLY A 314 -2.33 15.07 -21.04
CA GLY A 314 -3.75 15.35 -20.85
C GLY A 314 -4.48 15.34 -22.18
N GLU A 315 -5.03 14.19 -22.57
CA GLU A 315 -6.17 14.14 -23.47
C GLU A 315 -7.43 14.14 -22.60
N LYS A 316 -8.32 15.13 -22.84
CA LYS A 316 -9.73 15.26 -22.42
C LYS A 316 -10.11 16.23 -21.29
N TRP A 317 -9.21 16.79 -20.48
CA TRP A 317 -9.62 17.80 -19.47
C TRP A 317 -9.52 19.26 -19.94
N PHE A 318 -8.90 19.52 -21.10
CA PHE A 318 -8.67 20.88 -21.62
C PHE A 318 -8.89 20.99 -23.15
N CYS A 319 -9.96 20.41 -23.68
CA CYS A 319 -10.47 20.79 -25.01
C CYS A 319 -11.40 22.01 -24.80
N ALA A 320 -11.29 23.19 -25.41
CA ALA A 320 -10.40 23.86 -26.35
C ALA A 320 -10.57 25.40 -26.09
N PRO A 321 -9.67 26.31 -26.49
CA PRO A 321 -10.12 27.66 -26.80
C PRO A 321 -10.89 27.56 -28.12
N SER A 322 -12.21 27.75 -28.06
CA SER A 322 -12.98 28.11 -29.25
C SER A 322 -12.71 29.57 -29.57
N ASP A 323 -11.48 29.92 -29.91
CA ASP A 323 -11.14 31.24 -30.41
C ASP A 323 -10.14 31.02 -31.55
N GLU A 324 -10.71 30.90 -32.76
CA GLU A 324 -10.01 31.24 -33.99
C GLU A 324 -9.53 32.70 -33.85
N ASP A 325 -8.30 32.98 -34.30
CA ASP A 325 -7.64 34.31 -34.34
C ASP A 325 -6.76 34.73 -33.14
N ASP A 326 -5.67 33.98 -32.85
CA ASP A 326 -4.49 34.61 -32.23
C ASP A 326 -3.15 34.04 -32.73
N GLU A 327 -2.60 34.68 -33.77
CA GLU A 327 -1.28 34.39 -34.37
C GLU A 327 -0.07 34.76 -33.48
N ARG A 328 -0.22 34.94 -32.15
CA ARG A 328 0.88 35.30 -31.23
C ARG A 328 1.39 34.23 -30.28
N HIS A 329 1.02 32.96 -30.43
CA HIS A 329 1.47 31.90 -29.52
C HIS A 329 2.59 31.04 -30.10
N SER A 330 3.84 31.48 -29.88
CA SER A 330 4.99 30.58 -29.70
C SER A 330 4.56 29.43 -28.79
N PHE A 331 4.54 28.19 -29.31
CA PHE A 331 4.08 26.95 -28.67
C PHE A 331 4.27 26.94 -27.14
N LYS A 332 3.26 27.39 -26.38
CA LYS A 332 3.24 27.19 -24.93
C LYS A 332 3.12 25.69 -24.69
N ALA A 333 4.13 25.09 -24.08
CA ALA A 333 4.11 23.68 -23.73
C ALA A 333 2.83 23.42 -22.92
N ARG A 334 1.97 22.52 -23.40
CA ARG A 334 0.71 22.21 -22.74
C ARG A 334 1.01 21.63 -21.34
N PRO A 335 0.26 22.01 -20.30
CA PRO A 335 0.45 21.45 -18.97
C PRO A 335 0.33 19.92 -19.00
N GLU A 336 1.31 19.23 -18.45
CA GLU A 336 1.31 17.76 -18.32
C GLU A 336 1.10 17.38 -16.85
N LYS A 337 0.34 16.32 -16.59
CA LYS A 337 0.24 15.77 -15.24
C LYS A 337 1.37 14.75 -15.06
N VAL A 338 2.14 14.90 -14.00
CA VAL A 338 3.26 14.02 -13.66
C VAL A 338 2.95 13.33 -12.34
N ALA A 339 3.18 12.02 -12.27
CA ALA A 339 3.07 11.24 -11.06
C ALA A 339 4.42 10.61 -10.74
N ILE A 340 5.01 10.96 -9.60
CA ILE A 340 6.21 10.29 -9.06
C ILE A 340 5.76 9.22 -8.08
N ILE A 341 6.27 8.01 -8.23
CA ILE A 341 5.95 6.86 -7.37
C ILE A 341 7.17 6.51 -6.51
N TYR A 342 6.97 6.43 -5.20
CA TYR A 342 8.00 6.10 -4.23
C TYR A 342 7.46 5.27 -3.06
N SER A 343 8.35 4.58 -2.36
CA SER A 343 8.07 3.85 -1.12
C SER A 343 9.11 4.16 -0.04
N PRO A 344 8.84 3.89 1.24
CA PRO A 344 7.57 3.42 1.81
C PRO A 344 6.47 4.50 1.79
N PHE A 345 5.22 4.08 1.96
CA PHE A 345 4.09 4.99 2.22
C PHE A 345 4.14 5.51 3.67
N ALA A 346 4.20 6.84 3.84
CA ALA A 346 4.02 7.48 5.13
C ALA A 346 2.53 7.63 5.45
N ARG A 347 2.09 7.07 6.58
CA ARG A 347 0.69 7.06 7.02
C ARG A 347 0.25 8.36 7.68
N ALA A 348 1.20 9.08 8.25
CA ALA A 348 1.03 10.37 8.88
C ALA A 348 2.35 11.14 8.79
N THR A 349 2.30 12.44 9.07
CA THR A 349 3.51 13.24 9.31
C THR A 349 3.78 13.37 10.79
N MET A 350 5.03 13.64 11.18
CA MET A 350 5.37 13.90 12.58
C MET A 350 4.58 15.09 13.15
N THR A 351 4.16 16.05 12.32
CA THR A 351 3.27 17.15 12.73
C THR A 351 2.01 16.64 13.44
N GLU A 352 1.44 15.54 12.94
CA GLU A 352 0.19 14.98 13.46
C GLU A 352 0.41 14.16 14.74
N CYS A 353 1.57 13.52 14.89
CA CYS A 353 1.86 12.61 16.01
C CYS A 353 2.66 13.27 17.14
N LEU A 354 3.18 14.48 16.96
CA LEU A 354 4.23 15.08 17.79
C LEU A 354 3.91 15.09 19.30
N ASN A 355 2.64 15.27 19.65
CA ASN A 355 2.17 15.34 21.04
C ASN A 355 1.85 13.98 21.68
N ASP A 356 1.61 12.95 20.86
CA ASP A 356 1.05 11.67 21.32
C ASP A 356 2.12 10.59 21.54
N LEU A 357 3.40 10.91 21.29
CA LEU A 357 4.51 9.97 21.45
C LEU A 357 5.02 9.92 22.88
N SER A 358 5.28 8.70 23.38
CA SER A 358 6.05 8.48 24.61
C SER A 358 7.50 8.95 24.44
N ILE A 359 8.17 9.28 25.54
CA ILE A 359 9.56 9.76 25.51
C ILE A 359 10.51 8.78 24.79
N SER A 360 10.31 7.48 25.00
CA SER A 360 11.10 6.43 24.34
C SER A 360 10.90 6.43 22.83
N LEU A 361 9.66 6.57 22.36
CA LEU A 361 9.36 6.66 20.93
C LEU A 361 9.91 7.95 20.31
N ARG A 362 9.86 9.08 21.04
CA ARG A 362 10.47 10.35 20.58
C ARG A 362 11.97 10.20 20.37
N LEU A 363 12.69 9.53 21.28
CA LEU A 363 14.13 9.28 21.15
C LEU A 363 14.45 8.37 19.96
N VAL A 364 13.69 7.29 19.77
CA VAL A 364 13.86 6.38 18.61
C VAL A 364 13.62 7.14 17.31
N ALA A 365 12.50 7.84 17.20
CA ALA A 365 12.16 8.63 16.02
C ALA A 365 13.23 9.70 15.74
N PHE A 366 13.66 10.44 16.75
CA PHE A 366 14.67 11.48 16.59
C PHE A 366 16.00 10.91 16.09
N ARG A 367 16.40 9.74 16.59
CA ARG A 367 17.57 9.01 16.09
C ARG A 367 17.41 8.63 14.62
N GLU A 368 16.26 8.08 14.23
CA GLU A 368 15.95 7.72 12.84
C GLU A 368 16.02 8.92 11.90
N LEU A 369 15.47 10.08 12.31
CA LEU A 369 15.59 11.31 11.53
C LEU A 369 17.05 11.67 11.25
N ILE A 370 17.91 11.62 12.28
CA ILE A 370 19.35 11.92 12.12
C ILE A 370 20.02 10.84 11.27
N GLN A 371 19.61 9.56 11.34
CA GLN A 371 20.11 8.50 10.46
C GLN A 371 19.80 8.79 8.99
N GLY A 372 18.57 9.19 8.67
CA GLY A 372 18.18 9.62 7.33
C GLY A 372 19.00 10.82 6.85
N VAL A 373 19.12 11.87 7.68
CA VAL A 373 19.93 13.05 7.34
C VAL A 373 21.40 12.70 7.11
N ASN A 374 21.99 11.84 7.94
CA ASN A 374 23.36 11.36 7.76
C ASN A 374 23.53 10.60 6.43
N ALA A 375 22.56 9.76 6.06
CA ALA A 375 22.57 9.04 4.80
C ALA A 375 22.53 10.00 3.59
N LEU A 376 21.70 11.06 3.66
CA LEU A 376 21.68 12.12 2.63
C LEU A 376 23.02 12.85 2.54
N HIS A 377 23.57 13.27 3.68
CA HIS A 377 24.82 14.03 3.73
C HIS A 377 25.99 13.22 3.18
N ARG A 378 26.09 11.93 3.53
CA ARG A 378 27.10 11.01 2.99
C ARG A 378 26.95 10.78 1.48
N ALA A 379 25.74 10.85 0.95
CA ALA A 379 25.48 10.80 -0.49
C ALA A 379 25.71 12.16 -1.20
N GLY A 380 26.11 13.20 -0.46
CA GLY A 380 26.42 14.53 -1.01
C GLY A 380 25.19 15.41 -1.26
N PHE A 381 24.08 15.13 -0.57
CA PHE A 381 22.84 15.91 -0.66
C PHE A 381 22.58 16.72 0.60
N ILE A 382 21.96 17.90 0.42
CA ILE A 382 21.41 18.73 1.49
C ILE A 382 19.90 18.83 1.26
N HIS A 383 19.10 18.56 2.29
CA HIS A 383 17.64 18.53 2.16
C HIS A 383 17.02 19.92 2.14
N ARG A 384 17.46 20.83 3.03
CA ARG A 384 17.08 22.25 3.15
C ARG A 384 15.64 22.56 3.56
N ASP A 385 14.78 21.57 3.68
CA ASP A 385 13.40 21.73 4.21
C ASP A 385 13.01 20.63 5.20
N ILE A 386 13.94 20.27 6.11
CA ILE A 386 13.65 19.36 7.22
C ILE A 386 12.69 20.05 8.20
N LYS A 387 11.54 19.43 8.42
CA LYS A 387 10.50 19.88 9.35
C LYS A 387 9.55 18.72 9.67
N PRO A 388 8.72 18.79 10.73
CA PRO A 388 7.79 17.73 11.08
C PRO A 388 6.81 17.33 9.95
N GLY A 389 6.46 18.25 9.06
CA GLY A 389 5.61 17.99 7.89
C GLY A 389 6.29 17.20 6.77
N ASN A 390 7.63 17.24 6.71
CA ASN A 390 8.44 16.48 5.75
C ASN A 390 9.13 15.27 6.42
N TRP A 391 8.62 14.85 7.58
CA TRP A 391 9.08 13.69 8.32
C TRP A 391 7.91 12.73 8.49
N GLY A 392 7.88 11.70 7.65
CA GLY A 392 6.80 10.73 7.58
C GLY A 392 6.91 9.63 8.62
N VAL A 393 5.78 9.20 9.15
CA VAL A 393 5.64 8.03 10.03
C VAL A 393 5.09 6.87 9.20
N VAL A 394 5.88 5.81 9.04
CA VAL A 394 5.53 4.61 8.26
C VAL A 394 4.78 3.62 9.12
N ASN A 395 5.27 3.36 10.34
CA ASN A 395 4.65 2.49 11.32
C ASN A 395 4.65 3.17 12.69
N LEU A 396 3.55 2.99 13.43
CA LEU A 396 3.41 3.48 14.79
C LEU A 396 2.59 2.46 15.61
N THR A 397 3.23 1.89 16.62
CA THR A 397 2.60 1.04 17.64
C THR A 397 2.92 1.63 19.02
N PRO A 398 2.31 1.13 20.11
CA PRO A 398 2.63 1.60 21.45
C PRO A 398 4.11 1.44 21.86
N SER A 399 4.86 0.55 21.19
CA SER A 399 6.26 0.23 21.52
C SER A 399 7.26 0.47 20.39
N GLU A 400 6.78 0.70 19.15
CA GLU A 400 7.64 0.82 17.98
C GLU A 400 7.20 1.99 17.09
N ILE A 401 8.18 2.64 16.47
CA ILE A 401 7.99 3.67 15.46
C ILE A 401 9.01 3.46 14.35
N SER A 402 8.61 3.68 13.10
CA SER A 402 9.53 3.76 11.97
C SER A 402 9.19 4.97 11.10
N THR A 403 10.20 5.69 10.67
CA THR A 403 10.04 6.98 9.99
C THR A 403 10.81 7.07 8.67
N VAL A 404 10.46 8.05 7.85
CA VAL A 404 11.09 8.32 6.55
C VAL A 404 11.13 9.82 6.27
N ILE A 405 12.18 10.32 5.62
CA ILE A 405 12.27 11.71 5.18
C ILE A 405 11.53 11.89 3.86
N LEU A 406 10.65 12.88 3.80
CA LEU A 406 9.77 13.18 2.68
C LEU A 406 10.14 14.51 2.00
N ASP A 407 9.65 14.68 0.77
CA ASP A 407 9.67 15.93 -0.01
C ASP A 407 11.06 16.51 -0.32
N TYR A 408 11.64 16.03 -1.42
CA TYR A 408 12.97 16.42 -1.89
C TYR A 408 12.95 17.60 -2.87
N GLY A 409 11.80 18.28 -3.04
CA GLY A 409 11.65 19.37 -4.01
C GLY A 409 12.61 20.55 -3.77
N GLN A 410 13.08 20.72 -2.53
CA GLN A 410 14.06 21.74 -2.14
C GLN A 410 15.46 21.17 -1.93
N ALA A 411 15.70 19.88 -2.15
CA ALA A 411 17.02 19.28 -1.97
C ALA A 411 18.01 19.69 -3.08
N VAL A 412 19.30 19.58 -2.78
CA VAL A 412 20.39 19.85 -3.74
C VAL A 412 21.54 18.87 -3.54
N ARG A 413 22.23 18.55 -4.63
CA ARG A 413 23.52 17.86 -4.60
C ARG A 413 24.63 18.91 -4.47
N ALA A 414 25.05 19.20 -3.25
CA ALA A 414 26.02 20.25 -2.98
C ALA A 414 26.72 20.01 -1.64
N VAL A 415 27.99 20.41 -1.58
CA VAL A 415 28.75 20.51 -0.32
C VAL A 415 28.67 21.91 0.30
N ALA A 416 28.36 22.92 -0.53
CA ALA A 416 28.15 24.31 -0.16
C ALA A 416 27.16 24.97 -1.14
N CYS A 417 26.35 25.90 -0.66
CA CYS A 417 25.33 26.61 -1.40
C CYS A 417 25.36 28.10 -1.10
N GLU A 418 25.11 28.94 -2.10
CA GLU A 418 24.87 30.36 -1.90
C GLU A 418 23.56 30.62 -1.15
N PRO A 419 23.47 31.69 -0.32
CA PRO A 419 22.26 32.03 0.42
C PRO A 419 21.09 32.29 -0.53
N LYS A 420 19.89 31.86 -0.12
CA LYS A 420 18.64 32.09 -0.86
C LYS A 420 17.53 32.62 0.06
N PRO A 421 17.67 33.87 0.54
CA PRO A 421 16.78 34.46 1.55
C PRO A 421 15.31 34.37 1.13
N GLY A 422 14.46 33.85 2.01
CA GLY A 422 13.00 33.77 1.78
C GLY A 422 12.52 32.89 0.61
N LEU A 423 13.42 32.18 -0.09
CA LEU A 423 13.08 31.34 -1.24
C LEU A 423 13.17 29.83 -0.96
N VAL A 424 13.89 29.42 0.09
CA VAL A 424 14.14 28.01 0.41
C VAL A 424 13.90 27.75 1.90
N GLY A 425 13.28 26.62 2.19
CA GLY A 425 13.00 26.14 3.55
C GLY A 425 11.79 26.80 4.22
N THR A 426 11.50 26.35 5.43
CA THR A 426 10.34 26.81 6.21
C THR A 426 10.81 27.66 7.41
N VAL A 427 10.38 28.92 7.46
CA VAL A 427 10.95 29.99 8.31
C VAL A 427 11.31 29.60 9.76
N PRO A 428 10.46 28.90 10.54
CA PRO A 428 10.80 28.56 11.92
C PRO A 428 11.94 27.56 12.09
N TYR A 429 12.28 26.81 11.03
CA TYR A 429 13.32 25.78 11.02
C TYR A 429 14.59 26.24 10.29
N LEU A 430 14.59 27.45 9.72
CA LEU A 430 15.73 27.98 8.97
C LEU A 430 16.94 28.19 9.89
N ALA A 431 18.09 27.70 9.44
CA ALA A 431 19.37 27.99 10.06
C ALA A 431 19.77 29.45 9.78
N PRO A 432 20.45 30.13 10.71
CA PRO A 432 20.77 31.55 10.58
C PRO A 432 21.64 31.86 9.34
N GLU A 433 22.49 30.93 8.91
CA GLU A 433 23.33 31.11 7.73
C GLU A 433 22.58 31.05 6.40
N MET A 434 21.40 30.42 6.32
CA MET A 434 20.64 30.30 5.05
C MET A 434 20.20 31.65 4.48
N GLU A 435 20.07 32.65 5.35
CA GLU A 435 19.67 34.02 5.02
C GLU A 435 20.87 34.94 4.76
N LEU A 436 22.08 34.58 5.22
CA LEU A 436 23.15 35.56 5.40
C LEU A 436 24.47 35.19 4.72
N ARG A 437 24.75 33.90 4.48
CA ARG A 437 26.08 33.42 4.06
C ARG A 437 25.98 32.14 3.22
N THR A 438 27.10 31.74 2.63
CA THR A 438 27.25 30.39 2.07
C THR A 438 27.00 29.34 3.16
N TYR A 439 26.23 28.31 2.86
CA TYR A 439 25.85 27.28 3.82
C TYR A 439 26.11 25.86 3.30
N GLY A 440 26.33 24.93 4.21
CA GLY A 440 26.54 23.51 3.91
C GLY A 440 25.48 22.61 4.54
N PRO A 441 25.77 21.30 4.71
CA PRO A 441 24.84 20.33 5.29
C PRO A 441 24.38 20.65 6.72
N GLY A 442 25.11 21.50 7.46
CA GLY A 442 24.79 21.93 8.81
C GLY A 442 23.40 22.57 8.97
N VAL A 443 22.78 23.05 7.90
CA VAL A 443 21.42 23.62 7.92
C VAL A 443 20.37 22.56 8.26
N ASP A 444 20.56 21.32 7.83
CA ASP A 444 19.65 20.21 8.16
C ASP A 444 19.81 19.80 9.62
N ILE A 445 21.03 19.88 10.17
CA ILE A 445 21.31 19.58 11.59
C ILE A 445 20.62 20.59 12.50
N TRP A 446 20.69 21.88 12.13
CA TRP A 446 19.96 22.93 12.82
C TRP A 446 18.46 22.63 12.85
N ALA A 447 17.87 22.33 11.70
CA ALA A 447 16.45 22.00 11.59
C ALA A 447 16.07 20.77 12.44
N CYS A 448 16.90 19.72 12.47
CA CYS A 448 16.75 18.60 13.40
C CYS A 448 16.80 19.07 14.86
N GLY A 449 17.72 19.95 15.23
CA GLY A 449 17.80 20.52 16.58
C GLY A 449 16.51 21.25 16.99
N ILE A 450 15.92 22.03 16.07
CA ILE A 450 14.64 22.72 16.30
C ILE A 450 13.51 21.71 16.54
N ILE A 451 13.45 20.64 15.75
CA ILE A 451 12.51 19.53 15.95
C ILE A 451 12.74 18.86 17.32
N GLY A 452 14.00 18.64 17.70
CA GLY A 452 14.36 18.08 19.00
C GLY A 452 13.88 18.94 20.17
N LEU A 453 13.94 20.28 20.06
CA LEU A 453 13.33 21.16 21.07
C LEU A 453 11.83 20.93 21.19
N GLN A 454 11.12 20.75 20.07
CA GLN A 454 9.70 20.41 20.09
C GLN A 454 9.44 19.08 20.79
N LEU A 455 10.24 18.05 20.49
CA LEU A 455 10.05 16.72 21.06
C LEU A 455 10.36 16.65 22.57
N PHE A 456 11.40 17.34 23.03
CA PHE A 456 11.97 17.09 24.37
C PHE A 456 11.83 18.26 25.35
N VAL A 457 11.64 19.48 24.87
CA VAL A 457 11.71 20.69 25.72
C VAL A 457 10.39 21.43 25.76
N THR A 458 9.71 21.57 24.63
CA THR A 458 8.55 22.46 24.50
C THR A 458 7.22 21.72 24.41
N ALA A 459 7.22 20.41 24.69
CA ALA A 459 6.03 19.54 24.64
C ALA A 459 5.23 19.73 23.33
N GLY A 460 5.96 19.73 22.21
CA GLY A 460 5.46 19.86 20.85
C GLY A 460 5.16 21.28 20.38
N ILE A 461 5.28 22.29 21.25
CA ILE A 461 4.96 23.68 20.91
C ILE A 461 6.13 24.34 20.18
N LEU A 462 5.89 24.81 18.95
CA LEU A 462 6.83 25.66 18.24
C LEU A 462 6.84 27.07 18.86
N GLN A 463 7.92 27.42 19.57
CA GLN A 463 7.96 28.67 20.36
C GLN A 463 8.44 29.90 19.59
N TRP A 464 8.90 29.74 18.36
CA TRP A 464 9.47 30.79 17.54
C TRP A 464 8.84 30.82 16.16
N LYS A 465 8.62 32.03 15.64
CA LYS A 465 8.23 32.22 14.24
C LYS A 465 9.45 32.27 13.33
N ASN A 466 10.53 32.89 13.81
CA ASN A 466 11.81 32.98 13.14
C ASN A 466 12.89 33.13 14.21
N VAL A 467 13.80 32.16 14.29
CA VAL A 467 14.84 32.13 15.33
C VAL A 467 15.77 33.34 15.23
N THR A 468 16.04 33.83 14.02
CA THR A 468 16.93 34.98 13.78
C THR A 468 16.40 36.26 14.40
N TYR A 469 15.08 36.50 14.35
CA TYR A 469 14.46 37.66 15.00
C TYR A 469 14.31 37.49 16.52
N GLU A 470 14.30 36.26 17.03
CA GLU A 470 14.16 35.93 18.45
C GLU A 470 15.49 35.49 19.10
N ARG A 471 16.64 35.86 18.50
CA ARG A 471 17.98 35.36 18.86
C ARG A 471 18.29 35.37 20.35
N ARG A 472 18.06 36.49 21.05
CA ARG A 472 18.37 36.60 22.49
C ARG A 472 17.62 35.57 23.34
N LYS A 473 16.35 35.33 23.03
CA LYS A 473 15.53 34.33 23.72
C LYS A 473 16.04 32.92 23.41
N PHE A 474 16.40 32.68 22.15
CA PHE A 474 16.95 31.41 21.70
C PHE A 474 18.30 31.07 22.35
N GLU A 475 19.23 32.04 22.43
CA GLU A 475 20.54 31.85 23.06
C GLU A 475 20.43 31.48 24.55
N LEU A 476 19.45 32.03 25.27
CA LEU A 476 19.16 31.65 26.66
C LEU A 476 18.71 30.19 26.78
N VAL A 477 17.86 29.72 25.85
CA VAL A 477 17.42 28.32 25.80
C VAL A 477 18.62 27.41 25.52
N VAL A 478 19.42 27.70 24.49
CA VAL A 478 20.59 26.89 24.13
C VAL A 478 21.62 26.85 25.26
N THR A 479 21.82 27.95 25.98
CA THR A 479 22.72 27.99 27.14
C THR A 479 22.23 27.06 28.24
N ALA A 480 20.94 27.09 28.58
CA ALA A 480 20.38 26.19 29.59
C ALA A 480 20.50 24.71 29.20
N LEU A 481 20.38 24.37 27.91
CA LEU A 481 20.54 23.00 27.42
C LEU A 481 21.98 22.49 27.52
N ARG A 482 22.97 23.39 27.46
CA ARG A 482 24.39 23.04 27.59
C ARG A 482 24.75 22.60 29.00
N ASP A 483 24.03 23.11 30.01
CA ASP A 483 24.23 22.77 31.42
C ASP A 483 23.65 21.39 31.79
N GLU A 484 22.87 20.77 30.90
CA GLU A 484 22.33 19.41 31.09
C GLU A 484 23.43 18.34 30.95
N PRO A 485 23.25 17.15 31.58
CA PRO A 485 24.23 16.06 31.55
C PRO A 485 24.72 15.73 30.13
N ALA A 486 26.01 15.40 29.99
CA ALA A 486 26.64 15.14 28.70
C ALA A 486 26.04 13.94 27.93
N ASP A 487 25.35 13.03 28.61
CA ASP A 487 24.63 11.90 28.03
C ASP A 487 23.14 12.21 27.74
N SER A 488 22.67 13.41 28.08
CA SER A 488 21.28 13.82 27.84
C SER A 488 21.04 14.22 26.39
N VAL A 489 19.80 14.04 25.92
CA VAL A 489 19.38 14.56 24.60
C VAL A 489 19.45 16.09 24.56
N CYS A 490 19.18 16.77 25.67
CA CYS A 490 19.27 18.23 25.77
C CYS A 490 20.67 18.74 25.47
N ASN A 491 21.71 18.08 26.00
CA ASN A 491 23.09 18.43 25.71
C ASN A 491 23.40 18.27 24.20
N LEU A 492 22.95 17.17 23.57
CA LEU A 492 23.04 16.99 22.12
C LEU A 492 22.36 18.14 21.36
N LEU A 493 21.16 18.57 21.76
CA LEU A 493 20.46 19.69 21.13
C LEU A 493 21.28 20.99 21.20
N SER A 494 22.00 21.23 22.30
CA SER A 494 22.88 22.39 22.43
C SER A 494 24.04 22.39 21.42
N GLN A 495 24.51 21.19 21.01
CA GLN A 495 25.56 21.01 20.00
C GLN A 495 25.01 21.11 18.56
N MET A 496 23.75 20.72 18.34
CA MET A 496 23.05 20.85 17.06
C MET A 496 22.61 22.29 16.76
N LEU A 497 22.37 23.09 17.80
CA LEU A 497 21.85 24.45 17.71
C LEU A 497 22.91 25.54 17.90
N VAL A 498 24.18 25.19 17.63
CA VAL A 498 25.27 26.17 17.59
C VAL A 498 25.04 27.13 16.42
N TRP A 499 25.16 28.43 16.71
CA TRP A 499 24.89 29.50 15.75
C TRP A 499 25.88 29.51 14.59
N ASP A 500 27.18 29.34 14.90
CA ASP A 500 28.20 29.17 13.88
C ASP A 500 28.10 27.75 13.29
N SER A 501 27.88 27.67 11.98
CA SER A 501 27.72 26.39 11.29
C SER A 501 29.01 25.56 11.24
N SER A 502 30.18 26.18 11.39
CA SER A 502 31.47 25.49 11.41
C SER A 502 31.76 24.77 12.73
N GLU A 503 31.16 25.23 13.82
CA GLU A 503 31.26 24.61 15.15
C GLU A 503 30.10 23.63 15.43
N ARG A 504 29.09 23.62 14.56
CA ARG A 504 27.91 22.77 14.70
C ARG A 504 28.26 21.32 14.43
N VAL A 505 27.75 20.43 15.29
CA VAL A 505 27.95 18.99 15.16
C VAL A 505 27.43 18.46 13.82
N SER A 506 28.09 17.45 13.23
CA SER A 506 27.58 16.76 12.04
C SER A 506 26.54 15.70 12.39
N ALA A 507 25.76 15.22 11.41
CA ALA A 507 24.83 14.12 11.64
C ALA A 507 25.53 12.84 12.12
N GLU A 508 26.71 12.55 11.57
CA GLU A 508 27.52 11.39 11.95
C GLU A 508 27.95 11.45 13.42
N VAL A 509 28.45 12.61 13.88
CA VAL A 509 28.86 12.79 15.28
C VAL A 509 27.64 12.78 16.21
N ALA A 510 26.54 13.41 15.81
CA ALA A 510 25.29 13.40 16.57
C ALA A 510 24.73 11.97 16.80
N LEU A 511 24.86 11.07 15.81
CA LEU A 511 24.45 9.67 15.96
C LEU A 511 25.29 8.88 16.96
N GLY A 512 26.54 9.28 17.16
CA GLY A 512 27.45 8.69 18.15
C GLY A 512 27.22 9.19 19.58
N HIS A 513 26.25 10.09 19.80
CA HIS A 513 26.01 10.69 21.10
C HIS A 513 25.48 9.65 22.13
N ALA A 514 25.93 9.78 23.38
CA ALA A 514 25.61 8.83 24.45
C ALA A 514 24.11 8.74 24.77
N SER A 515 23.34 9.80 24.45
CA SER A 515 21.88 9.82 24.57
C SER A 515 21.16 8.72 23.78
N PHE A 516 21.82 8.11 22.79
CA PHE A 516 21.28 6.99 22.01
C PHE A 516 21.80 5.62 22.45
N SER A 517 22.69 5.55 23.45
CA SER A 517 23.45 4.35 23.82
C SER A 517 22.97 3.67 25.12
N GLY A 518 21.95 4.19 25.80
CA GLY A 518 21.45 3.63 27.06
C GLY A 518 20.44 2.48 26.90
N PRO A 519 20.43 1.47 27.80
CA PRO A 519 19.31 0.53 27.91
C PRO A 519 18.03 1.30 28.25
N HIS A 520 16.87 0.84 27.76
CA HIS A 520 15.53 1.44 27.90
C HIS A 520 15.01 1.64 29.35
N GLN A 521 15.76 2.25 30.26
CA GLN A 521 15.36 2.44 31.65
C GLN A 521 15.81 3.80 32.20
N ASN A 522 14.82 4.55 32.70
CA ASN A 522 14.94 5.70 33.60
C ASN A 522 15.54 7.00 33.02
N HIS A 523 14.86 7.61 32.06
CA HIS A 523 14.87 9.07 32.00
C HIS A 523 13.96 9.59 33.10
N SER A 524 14.56 10.18 34.13
CA SER A 524 13.83 10.81 35.22
C SER A 524 12.87 11.86 34.64
N SER A 525 11.68 11.89 35.24
CA SER A 525 10.59 12.80 35.00
C SER A 525 10.94 14.24 35.41
N ALA A 526 11.92 14.84 34.76
CA ALA A 526 12.11 16.28 34.79
C ALA A 526 11.55 16.84 33.50
N GLU A 527 10.25 17.19 33.49
CA GLU A 527 9.83 18.32 32.68
C GLU A 527 10.82 19.45 33.01
N PRO A 528 11.56 20.00 32.03
CA PRO A 528 12.36 21.16 32.32
C PRO A 528 11.40 22.25 32.77
N LYS A 529 11.56 22.72 34.01
CA LYS A 529 10.79 23.85 34.57
C LYS A 529 11.22 25.13 33.84
N PHE A 530 10.86 25.27 32.57
CA PHE A 530 10.91 26.54 31.85
C PHE A 530 9.74 27.40 32.32
N GLY A 531 9.88 27.93 33.54
CA GLY A 531 8.99 28.92 34.10
C GLY A 531 9.20 30.28 33.43
N LEU A 532 8.65 30.48 32.24
CA LEU A 532 8.31 31.83 31.78
C LEU A 532 7.06 32.26 32.55
N LYS A 533 7.27 33.00 33.64
CA LYS A 533 6.22 33.70 34.38
C LYS A 533 5.33 34.43 33.38
N ARG A 534 4.06 34.03 33.29
CA ARG A 534 3.01 34.84 32.65
C ARG A 534 3.08 36.24 33.26
N SER A 535 3.50 37.24 32.48
CA SER A 535 3.42 38.64 32.88
C SER A 535 1.94 38.95 33.11
N ARG A 536 1.56 39.14 34.39
CA ARG A 536 0.28 39.74 34.75
C ARG A 536 0.27 41.16 34.19
N SER A 537 -0.59 41.39 33.20
CA SER A 537 -1.02 42.71 32.80
C SER A 537 -1.44 43.49 34.05
N HIS A 538 -0.68 44.53 34.38
CA HIS A 538 -1.13 45.54 35.32
C HIS A 538 -2.23 46.35 34.63
N SER A 539 -3.46 46.13 35.07
CA SER A 539 -4.53 47.12 34.94
C SER A 539 -4.26 48.21 35.96
N SER A 540 -3.74 49.34 35.50
CA SER A 540 -3.77 50.60 36.23
C SER A 540 -4.86 51.48 35.60
N THR A 541 -5.91 51.69 36.41
CA THR A 541 -6.92 52.78 36.42
C THR A 541 -7.47 53.30 35.10
#